data_AF-Q0EWR0-F1
#
_entry.id   AF-Q0EWR0-F1
#
_cell.length_a   1.000
_cell.length_b   1.000
_cell.length_c   1.000
_cell.angle_alpha   90.00
_cell.angle_beta   90.00
_cell.angle_gamma   90.00
#
_symmetry.space_group_name_H-M   'P 1'
#
loop_
_entity.id
_entity.type
_entity.pdbx_description
1 polymer ?
#
loop_
_entity_poly.entity_id
_entity_poly.type
_entity_poly.pdbx_seq_one_letter_code
_entity_poly.pdbx_strand_id
1 'polypeptide(L)'
;MSEDYELMSSPLCQDVSADGETVRVEIYRGVDDKGWVLEVVDKYGNSSVWNDLFDTDNEAFKEALKTIEDEGIQSLIGSPSNSDTGLPIDSKLQALDDILCSDNVPETAMDASTLEGFLTALVIGPELIPPSGYMPWIWDMYYGKEQIVYDSMEQMQETMGLFMEVWNEIAETFATNPSAFEPAYFRSAEWGAAEWCEGFLLGSRLFGEAWVTLWADNPKLVTPLKRLGDDFGIEITKKEGDAEKWMNAVPDAVVSIHAYWLEHRTNPAAGLTSMPVRREQKVGRNDPCPCGSGKKYKKCCGAPPTIH
;
A
#
# COMPACT_ATOMS: atom_id res chain seq x y z
N MET A 1 13.76 6.38 20.50
CA MET A 1 12.38 5.97 20.86
C MET A 1 11.58 6.27 19.60
N SER A 2 11.37 5.26 18.76
CA SER A 2 10.50 5.40 17.59
C SER A 2 9.08 5.20 18.10
N GLU A 3 8.28 6.26 18.07
CA GLU A 3 6.83 6.15 18.27
C GLU A 3 6.25 5.60 16.97
N ASP A 4 5.86 4.32 17.00
CA ASP A 4 5.18 3.64 15.90
C ASP A 4 3.80 4.30 15.73
N TYR A 5 3.46 4.77 14.53
CA TYR A 5 2.17 5.42 14.28
C TYR A 5 1.10 4.36 14.08
N GLU A 6 0.36 4.05 15.15
CA GLU A 6 -0.76 3.11 15.13
C GLU A 6 -2.09 3.85 14.87
N LEU A 7 -2.88 3.36 13.91
CA LEU A 7 -4.22 3.87 13.61
C LEU A 7 -5.29 3.01 14.29
N MET A 8 -6.29 3.68 14.87
CA MET A 8 -7.51 3.10 15.42
C MET A 8 -8.69 3.55 14.56
N SER A 9 -9.43 2.62 13.98
CA SER A 9 -10.67 2.89 13.24
C SER A 9 -11.91 2.82 14.14
N SER A 10 -12.94 3.58 13.79
CA SER A 10 -14.23 3.59 14.48
C SER A 10 -15.11 2.40 14.03
N PRO A 11 -15.93 1.84 14.92
CA PRO A 11 -16.98 0.88 14.53
C PRO A 11 -18.07 1.49 13.65
N LEU A 12 -18.07 2.81 13.43
CA LEU A 12 -19.00 3.51 12.54
C LEU A 12 -18.54 3.53 11.08
N CYS A 13 -17.34 3.02 10.76
CA CYS A 13 -16.89 2.86 9.38
C CYS A 13 -17.84 1.93 8.61
N GLN A 14 -18.51 2.44 7.58
CA GLN A 14 -19.51 1.70 6.83
C GLN A 14 -19.78 2.30 5.46
N ASP A 15 -20.43 1.51 4.61
CA ASP A 15 -20.94 1.98 3.32
C ASP A 15 -22.22 2.78 3.54
N VAL A 16 -22.32 3.95 2.92
CA VAL A 16 -23.50 4.81 2.92
C VAL A 16 -23.98 4.99 1.49
N SER A 17 -25.25 4.69 1.24
CA SER A 17 -25.86 4.79 -0.08
C SER A 17 -26.96 5.83 -0.11
N ALA A 18 -26.97 6.66 -1.15
CA ALA A 18 -28.03 7.61 -1.47
C ALA A 18 -28.09 7.80 -2.99
N ASP A 19 -29.25 8.14 -3.54
CA ASP A 19 -29.43 8.45 -4.98
C ASP A 19 -28.84 7.42 -5.97
N GLY A 20 -28.80 6.14 -5.58
CA GLY A 20 -28.28 5.04 -6.40
C GLY A 20 -26.75 4.90 -6.41
N GLU A 21 -26.05 5.71 -5.62
CA GLU A 21 -24.60 5.65 -5.44
C GLU A 21 -24.22 5.16 -4.04
N THR A 22 -22.96 4.78 -3.85
CA THR A 22 -22.43 4.33 -2.56
C THR A 22 -21.03 4.88 -2.35
N VAL A 23 -20.79 5.38 -1.14
CA VAL A 23 -19.48 5.80 -0.65
C VAL A 23 -19.15 5.05 0.63
N ARG A 24 -17.85 4.87 0.90
CA ARG A 24 -17.35 4.32 2.15
C ARG A 24 -17.01 5.45 3.10
N VAL A 25 -17.64 5.48 4.27
CA VAL A 25 -17.25 6.38 5.36
C VAL A 25 -16.19 5.69 6.20
N GLU A 26 -15.01 6.29 6.28
CA GLU A 26 -13.88 5.89 7.12
C GLU A 26 -13.64 6.94 8.22
N ILE A 27 -13.58 6.48 9.46
CA ILE A 27 -13.36 7.33 10.63
C ILE A 27 -12.27 6.69 11.48
N TYR A 28 -11.14 7.38 11.63
CA TYR A 28 -9.97 6.83 12.32
C TYR A 28 -9.18 7.92 13.05
N ARG A 29 -8.23 7.51 13.89
CA ARG A 29 -7.28 8.40 14.57
C ARG A 29 -6.00 7.66 14.93
N GLY A 30 -4.90 8.38 15.16
CA GLY A 30 -3.76 7.82 15.86
C GLY A 30 -4.15 7.35 17.27
N VAL A 31 -3.56 6.27 17.77
CA VAL A 31 -3.87 5.74 19.12
C VAL A 31 -3.65 6.80 20.21
N ASP A 32 -2.64 7.66 20.02
CA ASP A 32 -2.31 8.76 20.93
C ASP A 32 -3.01 10.09 20.58
N ASP A 33 -3.71 10.14 19.44
CA ASP A 33 -4.42 11.34 18.97
C ASP A 33 -5.78 11.47 19.65
N LYS A 34 -6.15 12.70 20.02
CA LYS A 34 -7.44 12.98 20.68
C LYS A 34 -8.60 13.16 19.71
N GLY A 35 -8.31 13.53 18.47
CA GLY A 35 -9.32 13.84 17.46
C GLY A 35 -9.45 12.73 16.43
N TRP A 36 -10.66 12.57 15.92
CA TRP A 36 -11.00 11.65 14.85
C TRP A 36 -10.93 12.35 13.50
N VAL A 37 -10.32 11.70 12.52
CA VAL A 37 -10.35 12.10 11.12
C VAL A 37 -11.60 11.49 10.47
N LEU A 38 -12.27 12.28 9.64
CA LEU A 38 -13.32 11.80 8.74
C LEU A 38 -12.78 11.76 7.32
N GLU A 39 -12.95 10.62 6.68
CA GLU A 39 -12.62 10.40 5.29
C GLU A 39 -13.76 9.67 4.58
N VAL A 40 -14.15 10.16 3.41
CA VAL A 40 -15.13 9.50 2.57
C VAL A 40 -14.46 9.06 1.28
N VAL A 41 -14.50 7.76 1.00
CA VAL A 41 -13.91 7.14 -0.17
C VAL A 41 -15.01 6.73 -1.14
N ASP A 42 -14.93 7.19 -2.39
CA ASP A 42 -15.93 6.85 -3.41
C ASP A 42 -15.64 5.50 -4.10
N LYS A 43 -16.52 5.10 -5.03
CA LYS A 43 -16.40 3.87 -5.82
C LYS A 43 -15.19 3.81 -6.75
N TYR A 44 -14.52 4.94 -6.99
CA TYR A 44 -13.29 5.04 -7.78
C TYR A 44 -12.03 5.12 -6.91
N GLY A 45 -12.20 5.09 -5.57
CA GLY A 45 -11.13 5.25 -4.60
C GLY A 45 -10.66 6.69 -4.40
N ASN A 46 -11.39 7.69 -4.92
CA ASN A 46 -11.12 9.08 -4.57
C ASN A 46 -11.50 9.32 -3.12
N SER A 47 -10.72 10.16 -2.44
CA SER A 47 -10.92 10.47 -1.04
C SER A 47 -11.28 11.94 -0.83
N SER A 48 -12.33 12.16 -0.04
CA SER A 48 -12.65 13.45 0.56
C SER A 48 -12.30 13.41 2.04
N VAL A 49 -11.26 14.13 2.44
CA VAL A 49 -10.80 14.19 3.84
C VAL A 49 -11.17 15.54 4.44
N TRP A 50 -11.77 15.51 5.63
CA TRP A 50 -12.07 16.72 6.37
C TRP A 50 -10.81 17.19 7.10
N ASN A 51 -10.50 18.48 6.96
CA ASN A 51 -9.29 19.07 7.57
C ASN A 51 -9.40 19.19 9.10
N ASP A 52 -10.62 19.38 9.61
CA ASP A 52 -10.87 19.50 11.05
C ASP A 52 -11.04 18.12 11.68
N LEU A 53 -10.41 17.92 12.84
CA LEU A 53 -10.60 16.73 13.65
C LEU A 53 -11.88 16.84 14.47
N PHE A 54 -12.57 15.71 14.65
CA PHE A 54 -13.79 15.60 15.46
C PHE A 54 -13.46 15.10 16.86
N ASP A 55 -14.15 15.61 17.88
CA ASP A 55 -13.96 15.14 19.26
C ASP A 55 -14.46 13.69 19.44
N THR A 56 -15.46 13.28 18.65
CA THR A 56 -16.02 11.92 18.68
C THR A 56 -16.23 11.35 17.28
N ASP A 57 -16.14 10.02 17.17
CA ASP A 57 -16.46 9.31 15.94
C ASP A 57 -17.92 9.50 15.49
N ASN A 58 -18.84 9.66 16.44
CA ASN A 58 -20.24 9.96 16.15
C ASN A 58 -20.45 11.34 15.53
N GLU A 59 -19.66 12.34 15.91
CA GLU A 59 -19.70 13.66 15.28
C GLU A 59 -19.15 13.61 13.87
N ALA A 60 -18.02 12.92 13.66
CA ALA A 60 -17.49 12.64 12.32
C ALA A 60 -18.55 11.95 11.43
N PHE A 61 -19.16 10.87 11.92
CA PHE A 61 -20.18 10.16 11.15
C PHE A 61 -21.40 11.03 10.82
N LYS A 62 -21.86 11.85 11.77
CA LYS A 62 -22.98 12.79 11.53
C LYS A 62 -22.62 13.84 10.49
N GLU A 63 -21.37 14.32 10.47
CA GLU A 63 -20.93 15.28 9.46
C GLU A 63 -21.00 14.66 8.06
N ALA A 64 -20.53 13.42 7.88
CA ALA A 64 -20.64 12.72 6.59
C ALA A 64 -22.11 12.61 6.12
N LEU A 65 -23.01 12.19 7.00
CA LEU A 65 -24.44 12.09 6.68
C LEU A 65 -25.06 13.44 6.36
N LYS A 66 -24.67 14.49 7.10
CA LYS A 66 -25.14 15.84 6.89
C LYS A 66 -24.66 16.41 5.55
N THR A 67 -23.41 16.18 5.16
CA THR A 67 -22.92 16.57 3.83
C THR A 67 -23.72 15.87 2.72
N ILE A 68 -24.01 14.58 2.88
CA ILE A 68 -24.87 13.85 1.93
C ILE A 68 -26.29 14.44 1.88
N GLU A 69 -26.85 14.84 3.01
CA GLU A 69 -28.19 15.45 3.08
C GLU A 69 -28.24 16.86 2.47
N ASP A 70 -27.25 17.71 2.80
CA ASP A 70 -27.22 19.13 2.43
C ASP A 70 -26.73 19.35 0.99
N GLU A 71 -25.73 18.58 0.55
CA GLU A 71 -25.04 18.77 -0.74
C GLU A 71 -25.31 17.65 -1.75
N GLY A 72 -25.89 16.54 -1.30
CA GLY A 72 -26.11 15.33 -2.10
C GLY A 72 -24.85 14.45 -2.19
N ILE A 73 -25.03 13.14 -2.22
CA ILE A 73 -23.90 12.17 -2.28
C ILE A 73 -22.97 12.38 -3.48
N GLN A 74 -23.47 12.98 -4.56
CA GLN A 74 -22.69 13.29 -5.76
C GLN A 74 -21.56 14.29 -5.48
N SER A 75 -21.65 15.13 -4.43
CA SER A 75 -20.54 16.02 -4.05
C SER A 75 -19.33 15.26 -3.51
N LEU A 76 -19.53 14.03 -3.03
CA LEU A 76 -18.51 13.14 -2.48
C LEU A 76 -18.03 12.10 -3.51
N ILE A 77 -18.57 12.13 -4.73
CA ILE A 77 -18.13 11.26 -5.82
C ILE A 77 -17.26 12.10 -6.74
N GLY A 78 -15.97 11.80 -6.70
CA GLY A 78 -15.02 12.35 -7.65
C GLY A 78 -15.33 11.86 -9.06
N SER A 79 -14.71 12.52 -10.04
CA SER A 79 -14.63 11.88 -11.36
C SER A 79 -13.87 10.57 -11.20
N PRO A 80 -14.21 9.50 -11.94
CA PRO A 80 -13.21 8.45 -12.19
C PRO A 80 -11.95 9.16 -12.67
N SER A 81 -10.76 8.71 -12.26
CA SER A 81 -9.56 9.44 -12.63
C SER A 81 -9.59 9.68 -14.15
N ASN A 82 -9.76 10.96 -14.55
CA ASN A 82 -9.68 11.34 -15.96
C ASN A 82 -8.26 11.17 -16.48
N SER A 83 -7.35 10.76 -15.59
CA SER A 83 -5.99 10.40 -15.86
C SER A 83 -5.85 9.05 -16.52
N ASP A 84 -6.91 8.26 -16.84
CA ASP A 84 -6.73 7.00 -17.58
C ASP A 84 -5.85 7.27 -18.81
N THR A 85 -4.56 7.01 -18.59
CA THR A 85 -3.53 7.43 -19.51
C THR A 85 -3.54 6.51 -20.72
N GLY A 86 -4.32 5.41 -20.65
CA GLY A 86 -4.25 4.27 -21.54
C GLY A 86 -2.88 3.59 -21.50
N LEU A 87 -2.01 3.97 -20.56
CA LEU A 87 -0.67 3.42 -20.45
C LEU A 87 -0.74 2.02 -19.85
N PRO A 88 0.14 1.10 -20.27
CA PRO A 88 0.35 -0.17 -19.56
C PRO A 88 0.84 0.08 -18.13
N ILE A 89 0.52 -0.81 -17.18
CA ILE A 89 1.00 -0.72 -15.78
C ILE A 89 2.48 -0.40 -15.66
N ASP A 90 3.32 -0.97 -16.52
CA ASP A 90 4.77 -0.77 -16.49
C ASP A 90 5.16 0.69 -16.77
N SER A 91 4.46 1.35 -17.69
CA SER A 91 4.70 2.76 -17.97
C SER A 91 4.23 3.66 -16.83
N LYS A 92 3.13 3.28 -16.15
CA LYS A 92 2.65 3.99 -14.95
C LYS A 92 3.61 3.82 -13.78
N LEU A 93 4.08 2.60 -13.54
CA LEU A 93 5.09 2.29 -12.51
C LEU A 93 6.41 3.00 -12.79
N GLN A 94 6.83 3.11 -14.06
CA GLN A 94 8.02 3.89 -14.40
C GLN A 94 7.82 5.38 -14.12
N ALA A 95 6.68 5.96 -14.48
CA ALA A 95 6.37 7.35 -14.16
C ALA A 95 6.35 7.61 -12.64
N LEU A 96 5.82 6.65 -11.86
CA LEU A 96 5.88 6.70 -10.40
C LEU A 96 7.32 6.53 -9.88
N ASP A 97 8.14 5.65 -10.45
CA ASP A 97 9.55 5.50 -10.03
C ASP A 97 10.32 6.80 -10.25
N ASP A 98 10.07 7.50 -11.35
CA ASP A 98 10.68 8.80 -11.65
C ASP A 98 10.30 9.86 -10.60
N ILE A 99 9.03 9.87 -10.16
CA ILE A 99 8.56 10.76 -9.09
C ILE A 99 9.20 10.38 -7.75
N LEU A 100 9.13 9.10 -7.37
CA LEU A 100 9.65 8.55 -6.11
C LEU A 100 11.18 8.71 -5.99
N CYS A 101 11.88 8.82 -7.12
CA CYS A 101 13.32 9.06 -7.17
C CYS A 101 13.71 10.54 -7.30
N SER A 102 12.77 11.48 -7.33
CA SER A 102 13.05 12.90 -7.49
C SER A 102 13.69 13.52 -6.24
N ASP A 103 14.42 14.64 -6.42
CA ASP A 103 15.21 15.27 -5.35
C ASP A 103 14.35 15.80 -4.18
N ASN A 104 13.04 15.98 -4.39
CA ASN A 104 12.09 16.48 -3.39
C ASN A 104 11.44 15.37 -2.55
N VAL A 105 11.75 14.10 -2.84
CA VAL A 105 11.19 12.94 -2.14
C VAL A 105 12.18 12.42 -1.08
N PRO A 106 11.72 12.14 0.16
CA PRO A 106 12.55 11.56 1.20
C PRO A 106 13.23 10.26 0.76
N GLU A 107 14.44 10.00 1.24
CA GLU A 107 15.18 8.76 0.90
C GLU A 107 14.54 7.48 1.45
N THR A 108 13.59 7.65 2.37
CA THR A 108 12.76 6.61 2.97
C THR A 108 11.56 6.22 2.11
N ALA A 109 11.32 6.89 0.99
CA ALA A 109 10.23 6.56 0.09
C ALA A 109 10.44 5.19 -0.57
N MET A 110 9.33 4.53 -0.87
CA MET A 110 9.31 3.29 -1.64
C MET A 110 9.85 3.52 -3.05
N ASP A 111 10.42 2.49 -3.65
CA ASP A 111 10.60 2.45 -5.11
C ASP A 111 9.42 1.80 -5.80
N ALA A 112 9.34 1.86 -7.14
CA ALA A 112 8.17 1.33 -7.86
C ALA A 112 7.93 -0.17 -7.61
N SER A 113 8.99 -0.97 -7.43
CA SER A 113 8.87 -2.40 -7.12
C SER A 113 8.27 -2.61 -5.72
N THR A 114 8.80 -1.90 -4.72
CA THR A 114 8.30 -1.90 -3.35
C THR A 114 6.86 -1.40 -3.29
N LEU A 115 6.54 -0.33 -4.01
CA LEU A 115 5.21 0.24 -4.10
C LEU A 115 4.22 -0.77 -4.68
N GLU A 116 4.52 -1.41 -5.82
CA GLU A 116 3.59 -2.36 -6.41
C GLU A 116 3.31 -3.54 -5.46
N GLY A 117 4.34 -4.09 -4.81
CA GLY A 117 4.17 -5.14 -3.81
C GLY A 117 3.31 -4.67 -2.62
N PHE A 118 3.57 -3.45 -2.15
CA PHE A 118 2.80 -2.80 -1.08
C PHE A 118 1.33 -2.65 -1.45
N LEU A 119 1.02 -1.99 -2.57
CA LEU A 119 -0.34 -1.79 -3.06
C LEU A 119 -1.04 -3.13 -3.32
N THR A 120 -0.34 -4.13 -3.86
CA THR A 120 -0.90 -5.47 -4.07
C THR A 120 -1.42 -6.06 -2.77
N ALA A 121 -0.64 -5.98 -1.68
CA ALA A 121 -1.08 -6.48 -0.37
C ALA A 121 -2.33 -5.73 0.14
N LEU A 122 -2.43 -4.41 -0.08
CA LEU A 122 -3.60 -3.63 0.32
C LEU A 122 -4.85 -4.03 -0.49
N VAL A 123 -4.71 -4.12 -1.82
CA VAL A 123 -5.82 -4.42 -2.74
C VAL A 123 -6.43 -5.80 -2.47
N ILE A 124 -5.58 -6.82 -2.30
CA ILE A 124 -6.05 -8.20 -2.09
C ILE A 124 -6.35 -8.51 -0.63
N GLY A 125 -6.06 -7.58 0.28
CA GLY A 125 -6.08 -7.79 1.71
C GLY A 125 -7.46 -8.01 2.31
N PRO A 126 -7.54 -8.20 3.64
CA PRO A 126 -8.80 -8.48 4.34
C PRO A 126 -9.77 -7.29 4.33
N GLU A 127 -9.26 -6.06 4.30
CA GLU A 127 -10.04 -4.84 4.54
C GLU A 127 -9.59 -3.71 3.62
N LEU A 128 -10.51 -2.79 3.31
CA LEU A 128 -10.17 -1.54 2.62
C LEU A 128 -9.44 -0.63 3.59
N ILE A 129 -8.35 -0.02 3.12
CA ILE A 129 -7.59 0.95 3.89
C ILE A 129 -7.68 2.29 3.17
N PRO A 130 -8.11 3.35 3.85
CA PRO A 130 -8.19 4.67 3.23
C PRO A 130 -6.80 5.19 2.84
N PRO A 131 -6.69 6.01 1.78
CA PRO A 131 -5.45 6.64 1.33
C PRO A 131 -4.60 7.24 2.45
N SER A 132 -5.20 8.01 3.35
CA SER A 132 -4.55 8.54 4.55
C SER A 132 -3.77 7.52 5.40
N GLY A 133 -4.26 6.28 5.47
CA GLY A 133 -3.71 5.22 6.29
C GLY A 133 -2.46 4.58 5.68
N TYR A 134 -2.32 4.63 4.36
CA TYR A 134 -1.20 4.01 3.64
C TYR A 134 -0.28 5.01 2.91
N MET A 135 -0.77 6.19 2.53
CA MET A 135 0.00 7.18 1.75
C MET A 135 1.28 7.64 2.46
N PRO A 136 1.30 7.92 3.78
CA PRO A 136 2.55 8.28 4.45
C PRO A 136 3.63 7.19 4.34
N TRP A 137 3.23 5.92 4.26
CA TRP A 137 4.15 4.80 4.12
C TRP A 137 4.81 4.73 2.74
N ILE A 138 4.17 5.31 1.70
CA ILE A 138 4.77 5.41 0.37
C ILE A 138 5.99 6.35 0.41
N TRP A 139 5.89 7.44 1.19
CA TRP A 139 6.96 8.44 1.32
C TRP A 139 7.97 8.11 2.42
N ASP A 140 7.57 7.32 3.41
CA ASP A 140 8.42 6.82 4.48
C ASP A 140 8.04 5.39 4.86
N MET A 141 8.68 4.43 4.19
CA MET A 141 8.40 3.00 4.38
C MET A 141 8.83 2.47 5.76
N TYR A 142 9.52 3.27 6.56
CA TYR A 142 10.03 2.86 7.87
C TYR A 142 9.16 3.35 9.02
N TYR A 143 8.70 4.61 8.97
CA TYR A 143 7.92 5.19 10.06
C TYR A 143 6.55 5.74 9.64
N GLY A 144 6.28 5.88 8.33
CA GLY A 144 5.04 6.46 7.83
C GLY A 144 4.81 7.90 8.31
N LYS A 145 5.88 8.69 8.50
CA LYS A 145 5.78 10.06 9.06
C LYS A 145 6.01 11.17 8.06
N GLU A 146 6.63 10.86 6.93
CA GLU A 146 6.94 11.87 5.93
C GLU A 146 5.76 12.11 5.00
N GLN A 147 5.68 13.34 4.50
CA GLN A 147 4.82 13.75 3.40
C GLN A 147 5.66 14.57 2.44
N ILE A 148 5.33 14.52 1.16
CA ILE A 148 6.00 15.36 0.17
C ILE A 148 5.24 16.66 -0.04
N VAL A 149 5.99 17.74 -0.23
CA VAL A 149 5.43 19.03 -0.63
C VAL A 149 5.42 19.06 -2.14
N TYR A 150 4.24 19.12 -2.73
CA TYR A 150 4.08 19.29 -4.16
C TYR A 150 4.34 20.74 -4.57
N ASP A 151 5.00 20.93 -5.71
CA ASP A 151 5.25 22.24 -6.29
C ASP A 151 3.93 22.88 -6.81
N SER A 152 2.95 22.06 -7.17
CA SER A 152 1.64 22.49 -7.65
C SER A 152 0.53 21.47 -7.36
N MET A 153 -0.72 21.94 -7.40
CA MET A 153 -1.90 21.05 -7.36
C MET A 153 -1.97 20.10 -8.56
N GLU A 154 -1.47 20.53 -9.72
CA GLU A 154 -1.39 19.70 -10.92
C GLU A 154 -0.45 18.50 -10.69
N GLN A 155 0.74 18.73 -10.14
CA GLN A 155 1.69 17.66 -9.81
C GLN A 155 1.12 16.68 -8.78
N MET A 156 0.41 17.19 -7.76
CA MET A 156 -0.30 16.37 -6.78
C MET A 156 -1.35 15.49 -7.46
N GLN A 157 -2.19 16.08 -8.31
CA GLN A 157 -3.25 15.36 -9.03
C GLN A 157 -2.69 14.32 -9.99
N GLU A 158 -1.62 14.63 -10.71
CA GLU A 158 -0.93 13.67 -11.60
C GLU A 158 -0.36 12.49 -10.82
N THR A 159 0.34 12.77 -9.71
CA THR A 159 0.93 11.73 -8.86
C THR A 159 -0.14 10.82 -8.25
N MET A 160 -1.22 11.42 -7.72
CA MET A 160 -2.34 10.68 -7.15
C MET A 160 -3.10 9.89 -8.22
N GLY A 161 -3.28 10.45 -9.42
CA GLY A 161 -3.89 9.77 -10.56
C GLY A 161 -3.13 8.50 -10.93
N LEU A 162 -1.79 8.58 -11.00
CA LEU A 162 -0.95 7.41 -11.28
C LEU A 162 -1.06 6.32 -10.20
N PHE A 163 -1.07 6.70 -8.90
CA PHE A 163 -1.28 5.72 -7.84
C PHE A 163 -2.62 5.01 -7.97
N MET A 164 -3.69 5.76 -8.27
CA MET A 164 -5.02 5.21 -8.44
C MET A 164 -5.14 4.33 -9.68
N GLU A 165 -4.49 4.69 -10.79
CA GLU A 165 -4.45 3.84 -11.98
C GLU A 165 -3.74 2.52 -11.72
N VAL A 166 -2.61 2.52 -10.99
CA VAL A 166 -1.92 1.28 -10.60
C VAL A 166 -2.78 0.46 -9.64
N TRP A 167 -3.40 1.08 -8.64
CA TRP A 167 -4.33 0.42 -7.73
C TRP A 167 -5.47 -0.27 -8.49
N ASN A 168 -6.13 0.46 -9.39
CA ASN A 168 -7.27 -0.03 -10.17
C ASN A 168 -6.87 -1.16 -11.12
N GLU A 169 -5.67 -1.11 -11.71
CA GLU A 169 -5.19 -2.17 -12.59
C GLU A 169 -4.88 -3.47 -11.82
N ILE A 170 -4.30 -3.36 -10.61
CA ILE A 170 -4.14 -4.50 -9.71
C ILE A 170 -5.52 -5.05 -9.32
N ALA A 171 -6.45 -4.19 -8.89
CA ALA A 171 -7.79 -4.59 -8.48
C ALA A 171 -8.56 -5.29 -9.60
N GLU A 172 -8.53 -4.73 -10.81
CA GLU A 172 -9.18 -5.31 -12.01
C GLU A 172 -8.58 -6.66 -12.38
N THR A 173 -7.25 -6.82 -12.26
CA THR A 173 -6.58 -8.11 -12.49
C THR A 173 -7.13 -9.18 -11.56
N PHE A 174 -7.24 -8.88 -10.26
CA PHE A 174 -7.80 -9.83 -9.29
C PHE A 174 -9.32 -9.99 -9.37
N ALA A 175 -10.05 -9.02 -9.90
CA ALA A 175 -11.48 -9.13 -10.13
C ALA A 175 -11.82 -10.02 -11.33
N THR A 176 -11.01 -9.97 -12.39
CA THR A 176 -11.36 -10.58 -13.69
C THR A 176 -10.55 -11.83 -14.04
N ASN A 177 -9.24 -11.83 -13.77
CA ASN A 177 -8.35 -12.94 -14.09
C ASN A 177 -7.14 -13.00 -13.13
N PRO A 178 -7.34 -13.41 -11.86
CA PRO A 178 -6.27 -13.53 -10.87
C PRO A 178 -5.05 -14.30 -11.36
N SER A 179 -5.26 -15.36 -12.16
CA SER A 179 -4.16 -16.20 -12.67
C SER A 179 -3.25 -15.51 -13.69
N ALA A 180 -3.63 -14.35 -14.22
CA ALA A 180 -2.76 -13.53 -15.07
C ALA A 180 -1.90 -12.56 -14.28
N PHE A 181 -2.03 -12.50 -12.95
CA PHE A 181 -1.21 -11.63 -12.13
C PHE A 181 0.27 -12.02 -12.24
N GLU A 182 1.10 -11.03 -12.58
CA GLU A 182 2.53 -11.15 -12.71
C GLU A 182 3.17 -9.93 -12.04
N PRO A 183 4.06 -10.07 -11.03
CA PRO A 183 4.79 -8.96 -10.41
C PRO A 183 5.73 -8.19 -11.35
N ALA A 184 5.98 -6.91 -11.04
CA ALA A 184 6.88 -6.00 -11.77
C ALA A 184 8.24 -6.62 -12.12
N TYR A 185 8.83 -7.39 -11.21
CA TYR A 185 10.15 -7.98 -11.41
C TYR A 185 10.20 -9.09 -12.49
N PHE A 186 9.06 -9.57 -12.99
CA PHE A 186 9.01 -10.41 -14.19
C PHE A 186 8.85 -9.59 -15.48
N ARG A 187 8.29 -8.38 -15.37
CA ARG A 187 7.99 -7.49 -16.50
C ARG A 187 9.18 -6.61 -16.89
N SER A 188 10.03 -6.24 -15.92
CA SER A 188 11.27 -5.49 -16.16
C SER A 188 12.40 -5.94 -15.24
N ALA A 189 13.63 -6.01 -15.79
CA ALA A 189 14.85 -6.29 -15.02
C ALA A 189 15.28 -5.12 -14.11
N GLU A 190 14.65 -3.95 -14.25
CA GLU A 190 14.90 -2.79 -13.39
C GLU A 190 14.31 -2.94 -12.00
N TRP A 191 13.31 -3.81 -11.84
CA TRP A 191 12.58 -4.03 -10.60
C TRP A 191 12.95 -5.38 -9.98
N GLY A 192 13.35 -5.35 -8.71
CA GLY A 192 13.81 -6.54 -8.01
C GLY A 192 12.72 -7.23 -7.21
N ALA A 193 12.79 -8.57 -7.13
CA ALA A 193 11.85 -9.38 -6.36
C ALA A 193 11.99 -9.19 -4.85
N ALA A 194 13.16 -8.75 -4.37
CA ALA A 194 13.38 -8.50 -2.96
C ALA A 194 12.60 -7.27 -2.49
N GLU A 195 12.70 -6.17 -3.24
CA GLU A 195 11.95 -4.92 -3.05
C GLU A 195 10.44 -5.17 -3.13
N TRP A 196 10.00 -5.91 -4.15
CA TRP A 196 8.59 -6.26 -4.31
C TRP A 196 8.04 -7.04 -3.11
N CYS A 197 8.75 -8.10 -2.69
CA CYS A 197 8.32 -8.90 -1.55
C CYS A 197 8.43 -8.13 -0.23
N GLU A 198 9.38 -7.21 -0.09
CA GLU A 198 9.47 -6.32 1.07
C GLU A 198 8.25 -5.41 1.16
N GLY A 199 7.85 -4.79 0.05
CA GLY A 199 6.63 -3.98 -0.05
C GLY A 199 5.39 -4.77 0.32
N PHE A 200 5.21 -5.97 -0.25
CA PHE A 200 4.09 -6.85 0.08
C PHE A 200 4.06 -7.21 1.56
N LEU A 201 5.21 -7.60 2.12
CA LEU A 201 5.30 -7.92 3.55
C LEU A 201 5.03 -6.69 4.43
N LEU A 202 5.43 -5.48 4.01
CA LEU A 202 5.11 -4.24 4.70
C LEU A 202 3.60 -4.01 4.70
N GLY A 203 2.94 -4.07 3.55
CA GLY A 203 1.49 -3.93 3.43
C GLY A 203 0.75 -4.95 4.29
N SER A 204 1.17 -6.22 4.31
CA SER A 204 0.55 -7.24 5.17
C SER A 204 0.76 -7.01 6.68
N ARG A 205 1.79 -6.24 7.08
CA ARG A 205 2.12 -6.00 8.49
C ARG A 205 1.37 -4.82 9.09
N LEU A 206 1.13 -3.79 8.29
CA LEU A 206 0.44 -2.59 8.75
C LEU A 206 -1.01 -2.85 9.20
N PHE A 207 -1.60 -3.98 8.77
CA PHE A 207 -3.03 -4.27 8.97
C PHE A 207 -3.23 -5.67 9.63
N GLY A 208 -2.38 -5.96 10.62
CA GLY A 208 -1.77 -7.27 10.88
C GLY A 208 -2.53 -8.40 11.60
N GLU A 209 -3.69 -8.23 12.24
CA GLU A 209 -4.31 -9.38 12.96
C GLU A 209 -4.83 -10.47 12.01
N ALA A 210 -5.56 -10.05 10.97
CA ALA A 210 -6.04 -10.95 9.94
C ALA A 210 -4.85 -11.60 9.22
N TRP A 211 -3.86 -10.82 8.80
CA TRP A 211 -2.66 -11.34 8.14
C TRP A 211 -1.86 -12.33 8.99
N VAL A 212 -1.71 -12.08 10.29
CA VAL A 212 -1.05 -13.01 11.22
C VAL A 212 -1.79 -14.36 11.26
N THR A 213 -3.12 -14.33 11.28
CA THR A 213 -3.95 -15.54 11.24
C THR A 213 -3.73 -16.32 9.95
N LEU A 214 -3.80 -15.65 8.79
CA LEU A 214 -3.52 -16.27 7.49
C LEU A 214 -2.11 -16.90 7.46
N TRP A 215 -1.10 -16.19 7.96
CA TRP A 215 0.29 -16.69 7.99
C TRP A 215 0.49 -17.88 8.92
N ALA A 216 -0.23 -17.92 10.05
CA ALA A 216 -0.18 -19.04 10.99
C ALA A 216 -0.85 -20.29 10.40
N ASP A 217 -2.01 -20.13 9.79
CA ASP A 217 -2.80 -21.23 9.23
C ASP A 217 -2.23 -21.73 7.88
N ASN A 218 -1.62 -20.84 7.11
CA ASN A 218 -1.13 -21.10 5.76
C ASN A 218 0.34 -20.65 5.57
N PRO A 219 1.30 -21.22 6.32
CA PRO A 219 2.69 -20.77 6.30
C PRO A 219 3.37 -20.92 4.93
N LYS A 220 2.87 -21.83 4.08
CA LYS A 220 3.37 -22.01 2.71
C LYS A 220 3.10 -20.81 1.82
N LEU A 221 2.03 -20.05 2.06
CA LEU A 221 1.68 -18.86 1.26
C LEU A 221 2.65 -17.70 1.54
N VAL A 222 3.06 -17.53 2.79
CA VAL A 222 4.00 -16.45 3.15
C VAL A 222 5.47 -16.82 2.90
N THR A 223 5.77 -18.11 2.70
CA THR A 223 7.17 -18.56 2.59
C THR A 223 7.91 -17.91 1.42
N PRO A 224 7.40 -17.86 0.18
CA PRO A 224 8.08 -17.19 -0.93
C PRO A 224 8.36 -15.71 -0.64
N LEU A 225 7.37 -15.01 -0.08
CA LEU A 225 7.46 -13.60 0.29
C LEU A 225 8.54 -13.37 1.35
N LYS A 226 8.58 -14.17 2.43
CA LYS A 226 9.63 -14.09 3.46
C LYS A 226 11.00 -14.44 2.91
N ARG A 227 11.10 -15.44 2.04
CA ARG A 227 12.38 -15.87 1.43
C ARG A 227 13.01 -14.80 0.56
N LEU A 228 12.22 -13.89 0.00
CA LEU A 228 12.69 -12.83 -0.89
C LEU A 228 12.69 -11.43 -0.26
N GLY A 229 11.77 -11.12 0.65
CA GLY A 229 11.58 -9.75 1.19
C GLY A 229 11.92 -9.59 2.68
N ASP A 230 12.34 -10.66 3.37
CA ASP A 230 12.84 -10.59 4.74
C ASP A 230 14.34 -10.83 4.82
N ASP A 231 15.06 -10.07 5.66
CA ASP A 231 16.53 -10.10 5.73
C ASP A 231 17.04 -11.51 6.04
N PHE A 232 16.39 -12.21 6.97
CA PHE A 232 16.77 -13.59 7.29
C PHE A 232 16.45 -14.55 6.14
N GLY A 233 15.28 -14.39 5.51
CA GLY A 233 14.90 -15.19 4.36
C GLY A 233 15.83 -15.00 3.16
N ILE A 234 16.20 -13.75 2.86
CA ILE A 234 17.15 -13.37 1.81
C ILE A 234 18.50 -14.05 2.02
N GLU A 235 19.04 -14.04 3.25
CA GLU A 235 20.32 -14.67 3.54
C GLU A 235 20.27 -16.20 3.36
N ILE A 236 19.16 -16.84 3.73
CA ILE A 236 19.00 -18.28 3.44
C ILE A 236 18.88 -18.52 1.94
N THR A 237 18.08 -17.72 1.22
CA THR A 237 17.90 -17.82 -0.24
C THR A 237 19.22 -17.67 -0.99
N LYS A 238 20.05 -16.71 -0.61
CA LYS A 238 21.40 -16.54 -1.16
C LYS A 238 22.28 -17.76 -0.89
N LYS A 239 22.23 -18.30 0.34
CA LYS A 239 23.03 -19.47 0.73
C LYS A 239 22.60 -20.73 -0.01
N GLU A 240 21.31 -20.91 -0.23
CA GLU A 240 20.74 -22.10 -0.90
C GLU A 240 20.73 -21.96 -2.43
N GLY A 241 20.90 -20.75 -2.97
CA GLY A 241 20.93 -20.49 -4.40
C GLY A 241 19.58 -20.72 -5.07
N ASP A 242 18.47 -20.54 -4.35
CA ASP A 242 17.12 -20.89 -4.78
C ASP A 242 16.19 -19.69 -5.00
N ALA A 243 16.77 -18.52 -5.31
CA ALA A 243 16.02 -17.28 -5.56
C ALA A 243 14.95 -17.45 -6.66
N GLU A 244 15.31 -18.03 -7.80
CA GLU A 244 14.40 -18.26 -8.93
C GLU A 244 13.20 -19.12 -8.54
N LYS A 245 13.42 -20.16 -7.72
CA LYS A 245 12.35 -21.01 -7.20
C LYS A 245 11.34 -20.19 -6.39
N TRP A 246 11.81 -19.30 -5.53
CA TRP A 246 10.92 -18.47 -4.73
C TRP A 246 10.25 -17.37 -5.57
N MET A 247 10.97 -16.78 -6.53
CA MET A 247 10.41 -15.78 -7.45
C MET A 247 9.22 -16.35 -8.23
N ASN A 248 9.37 -17.58 -8.74
CA ASN A 248 8.32 -18.30 -9.47
C ASN A 248 7.16 -18.77 -8.57
N ALA A 249 7.36 -18.84 -7.25
CA ALA A 249 6.31 -19.26 -6.31
C ALA A 249 5.46 -18.09 -5.78
N VAL A 250 5.90 -16.84 -5.96
CA VAL A 250 5.18 -15.65 -5.48
C VAL A 250 3.82 -15.46 -6.18
N PRO A 251 3.68 -15.54 -7.53
CA PRO A 251 2.38 -15.31 -8.17
C PRO A 251 1.28 -16.24 -7.65
N ASP A 252 1.54 -17.55 -7.60
CA ASP A 252 0.60 -18.54 -7.07
C ASP A 252 0.25 -18.30 -5.60
N ALA A 253 1.23 -17.87 -4.79
CA ALA A 253 1.01 -17.52 -3.40
C ALA A 253 0.07 -16.31 -3.26
N VAL A 254 0.31 -15.24 -4.03
CA VAL A 254 -0.49 -14.01 -4.03
C VAL A 254 -1.92 -14.29 -4.51
N VAL A 255 -2.10 -15.08 -5.57
CA VAL A 255 -3.43 -15.51 -6.03
C VAL A 255 -4.17 -16.31 -4.97
N SER A 256 -3.46 -17.21 -4.26
CA SER A 256 -4.05 -18.00 -3.17
C SER A 256 -4.41 -17.15 -1.95
N ILE A 257 -3.60 -16.13 -1.64
CA ILE A 257 -3.88 -15.13 -0.59
C ILE A 257 -5.15 -14.35 -0.93
N HIS A 258 -5.28 -13.88 -2.18
CA HIS A 258 -6.47 -13.18 -2.65
C HIS A 258 -7.71 -14.07 -2.52
N ALA A 259 -7.63 -15.34 -2.97
CA ALA A 259 -8.73 -16.29 -2.86
C ALA A 259 -9.14 -16.54 -1.40
N TYR A 260 -8.16 -16.67 -0.49
CA TYR A 260 -8.42 -16.76 0.94
C TYR A 260 -9.21 -15.55 1.44
N TRP A 261 -8.75 -14.33 1.15
CA TRP A 261 -9.45 -13.13 1.61
C TRP A 261 -10.82 -12.94 1.00
N LEU A 262 -11.02 -13.32 -0.27
CA LEU A 262 -12.34 -13.28 -0.89
C LEU A 262 -13.38 -14.13 -0.14
N GLU A 263 -12.96 -15.27 0.42
CA GLU A 263 -13.82 -16.15 1.23
C GLU A 263 -14.02 -15.66 2.67
N HIS A 264 -13.04 -14.92 3.21
CA HIS A 264 -12.99 -14.51 4.62
C HIS A 264 -13.37 -13.05 4.87
N ARG A 265 -13.56 -12.25 3.81
CA ARG A 265 -14.15 -10.90 3.86
C ARG A 265 -15.62 -11.01 4.30
N THR A 266 -15.85 -11.13 5.61
CA THR A 266 -17.19 -10.94 6.18
C THR A 266 -17.43 -9.45 6.41
N ASN A 267 -18.60 -8.96 5.96
CA ASN A 267 -19.17 -7.62 6.16
C ASN A 267 -18.37 -6.70 7.14
N PRO A 268 -17.82 -5.55 6.70
CA PRO A 268 -16.69 -4.81 7.32
C PRO A 268 -16.98 -4.13 8.68
N ALA A 269 -17.94 -4.62 9.46
CA ALA A 269 -18.36 -4.06 10.74
C ALA A 269 -17.73 -4.76 11.97
N ALA A 270 -16.83 -5.74 11.80
CA ALA A 270 -16.29 -6.47 12.95
C ALA A 270 -14.90 -7.07 12.67
N GLY A 271 -13.82 -6.38 13.05
CA GLY A 271 -12.51 -7.02 13.10
C GLY A 271 -11.28 -6.12 13.24
N LEU A 272 -11.22 -5.21 14.21
CA LEU A 272 -10.01 -4.39 14.39
C LEU A 272 -9.51 -4.39 15.84
N THR A 273 -8.49 -5.21 16.10
CA THR A 273 -7.51 -4.97 17.17
C THR A 273 -6.11 -4.95 16.53
N SER A 274 -5.32 -3.92 16.86
CA SER A 274 -3.96 -3.67 16.37
C SER A 274 -2.96 -4.62 17.02
N MET A 275 -1.76 -4.81 16.42
CA MET A 275 -0.46 -4.96 17.13
C MET A 275 0.76 -5.03 16.17
N PRO A 276 1.98 -4.66 16.62
CA PRO A 276 3.06 -4.11 15.78
C PRO A 276 4.11 -5.12 15.27
N VAL A 277 4.81 -4.79 14.17
CA VAL A 277 6.07 -5.44 13.77
C VAL A 277 7.20 -4.42 13.64
N ARG A 278 8.12 -4.45 14.61
CA ARG A 278 9.35 -3.66 14.65
C ARG A 278 10.36 -4.15 13.61
N ARG A 279 10.99 -3.23 12.85
CA ARG A 279 12.21 -3.52 12.07
C ARG A 279 13.39 -2.67 12.55
N GLU A 280 14.60 -3.22 12.42
CA GLU A 280 15.85 -2.49 12.60
C GLU A 280 16.08 -1.52 11.44
N GLN A 281 16.84 -0.44 11.70
CA GLN A 281 17.13 0.61 10.73
C GLN A 281 17.92 0.05 9.54
N LYS A 282 17.27 -0.03 8.36
CA LYS A 282 17.94 -0.41 7.11
C LYS A 282 18.67 0.78 6.51
N VAL A 283 19.77 0.50 5.79
CA VAL A 283 20.51 1.50 5.00
C VAL A 283 19.61 1.99 3.87
N GLY A 284 19.45 3.31 3.74
CA GLY A 284 18.60 3.93 2.73
C GLY A 284 19.09 3.64 1.30
N ARG A 285 18.16 3.54 0.34
CA ARG A 285 18.43 3.20 -1.06
C ARG A 285 19.46 4.15 -1.72
N ASN A 286 19.49 5.41 -1.31
CA ASN A 286 20.40 6.45 -1.81
C ASN A 286 21.63 6.71 -0.92
N ASP A 287 21.72 6.09 0.27
CA ASP A 287 22.83 6.27 1.21
C ASP A 287 24.17 5.81 0.63
N PRO A 288 25.32 6.35 1.12
CA PRO A 288 26.63 5.77 0.85
C PRO A 288 26.65 4.29 1.18
N CYS A 289 27.01 3.47 0.19
CA CYS A 289 26.97 2.02 0.34
C CYS A 289 28.00 1.55 1.40
N PRO A 290 27.58 0.74 2.40
CA PRO A 290 28.42 0.38 3.54
C PRO A 290 29.61 -0.52 3.18
N CYS A 291 29.66 -1.04 1.95
CA CYS A 291 30.81 -1.78 1.43
C CYS A 291 32.04 -0.89 1.14
N GLY A 292 31.95 0.42 1.34
CA GLY A 292 33.05 1.36 1.15
C GLY A 292 33.33 1.71 -0.32
N SER A 293 32.40 1.42 -1.23
CA SER A 293 32.57 1.70 -2.67
C SER A 293 32.47 3.19 -3.03
N GLY A 294 31.97 4.04 -2.13
CA GLY A 294 31.68 5.45 -2.39
C GLY A 294 30.47 5.68 -3.30
N LYS A 295 29.75 4.62 -3.70
CA LYS A 295 28.51 4.70 -4.51
C LYS A 295 27.27 4.69 -3.61
N LYS A 296 26.13 5.17 -4.12
CA LYS A 296 24.81 4.99 -3.49
C LYS A 296 24.47 3.50 -3.36
N TYR A 297 23.77 3.09 -2.29
CA TYR A 297 23.44 1.67 -2.03
C TYR A 297 22.78 0.99 -3.24
N LYS A 298 21.78 1.62 -3.87
CA LYS A 298 21.11 1.13 -5.10
C LYS A 298 22.00 0.94 -6.32
N LYS A 299 23.14 1.64 -6.38
CA LYS A 299 24.12 1.52 -7.47
C LYS A 299 25.28 0.59 -7.11
N CYS A 300 25.14 -0.14 -6.02
CA CYS A 300 26.18 -1.02 -5.48
C CYS A 300 25.58 -2.28 -4.86
N CYS A 301 25.53 -2.40 -3.53
CA CYS A 301 25.09 -3.62 -2.87
C CYS A 301 23.58 -3.86 -2.97
N GLY A 302 22.79 -2.81 -3.22
CA GLY A 302 21.37 -2.91 -3.56
C GLY A 302 21.09 -2.80 -5.06
N ALA A 303 22.10 -3.05 -5.92
CA ALA A 303 21.86 -3.11 -7.36
C ALA A 303 21.29 -4.49 -7.73
N PRO A 304 20.28 -4.57 -8.63
CA PRO A 304 19.75 -5.85 -9.09
C PRO A 304 20.87 -6.68 -9.75
N PRO A 305 20.87 -8.01 -9.60
CA PRO A 305 21.86 -8.86 -10.25
C PRO A 305 21.71 -8.74 -11.77
N THR A 306 22.75 -8.24 -12.44
CA THR A 306 22.85 -8.29 -13.91
C THR A 306 23.04 -9.74 -14.33
N ILE A 307 21.98 -10.35 -14.87
CA ILE A 307 22.06 -11.66 -15.52
C ILE A 307 22.53 -11.41 -16.95
N HIS A 308 23.71 -11.94 -17.30
CA HIS A 308 24.25 -11.99 -18.67
C HIS A 308 23.99 -13.36 -19.30
#